data_AF-A0A482D4X7-F1
#
_entry.id   AF-A0A482D4X7-F1
#
_cell.length_a   1.000
_cell.length_b   1.000
_cell.length_c   1.000
_cell.angle_alpha   90.00
_cell.angle_beta   90.00
_cell.angle_gamma   90.00
#
_symmetry.space_group_name_H-M   'P 1'
#
loop_
_entity.id
_entity.type
_entity.pdbx_description
1 polymer ?
#
loop_
_entity_poly.entity_id
_entity_poly.type
_entity_poly.pdbx_seq_one_letter_code
_entity_poly.pdbx_strand_id
1 'polypeptide(L)'
;MEIEELQQLAKKVIELIDSKMKGNHDSDTTIIHLYEELGEISRQLYNEKMGREKLDRENLAEEISDCLLLLLHLSKLYDFDIEKEIKNKIEILKQRHKDLDWKKISL
;
A
#
# COMPACT_ATOMS: atom_id res chain seq x y z
N MET A 1 5.40 5.59 -15.48
CA MET A 1 4.91 6.49 -14.43
C MET A 1 5.86 6.32 -13.26
N GLU A 2 6.48 7.41 -12.83
CA GLU A 2 7.36 7.41 -11.66
C GLU A 2 6.52 7.26 -10.37
N ILE A 3 7.13 6.83 -9.26
CA ILE A 3 6.40 6.64 -7.99
C ILE A 3 5.80 7.95 -7.49
N GLU A 4 6.51 9.07 -7.65
CA GLU A 4 6.00 10.40 -7.31
C GLU A 4 4.71 10.72 -8.09
N GLU A 5 4.68 10.42 -9.39
CA GLU A 5 3.48 10.63 -10.22
C GLU A 5 2.32 9.76 -9.74
N LEU A 6 2.60 8.51 -9.34
CA LEU A 6 1.60 7.61 -8.77
C LEU A 6 1.07 8.11 -7.42
N GLN A 7 1.94 8.63 -6.54
CA GLN A 7 1.52 9.23 -5.27
C GLN A 7 0.59 10.44 -5.50
N GLN A 8 0.92 11.29 -6.48
CA GLN A 8 0.08 12.44 -6.85
C GLN A 8 -1.26 11.99 -7.46
N LEU A 9 -1.25 10.94 -8.27
CA LEU A 9 -2.47 10.36 -8.83
C LEU A 9 -3.37 9.80 -7.74
N ALA A 10 -2.80 9.05 -6.78
CA ALA A 10 -3.54 8.48 -5.65
C ALA A 10 -4.29 9.56 -4.86
N LYS A 11 -3.59 10.63 -4.48
CA LYS A 11 -4.19 11.79 -3.80
C LYS A 11 -5.34 12.39 -4.60
N LYS A 12 -5.14 12.66 -5.89
CA LYS A 12 -6.16 13.27 -6.76
C LYS A 12 -7.40 12.40 -6.93
N VAL A 13 -7.21 11.08 -7.06
CA VAL A 13 -8.33 10.13 -7.19
C VAL A 13 -9.15 10.09 -5.91
N ILE A 14 -8.51 10.03 -4.75
CA ILE A 14 -9.21 9.99 -3.46
C ILE A 14 -9.91 11.33 -3.19
N GLU A 15 -9.26 12.47 -3.43
CA GLU A 15 -9.89 13.80 -3.33
C GLU A 15 -11.12 13.92 -4.26
N LEU A 16 -11.04 13.33 -5.46
CA LEU A 16 -12.17 13.30 -6.39
C LEU A 16 -13.33 12.44 -5.85
N ILE A 17 -13.03 11.26 -5.30
CA ILE A 17 -14.04 10.38 -4.67
C ILE A 17 -14.70 11.10 -3.49
N ASP A 18 -13.91 11.71 -2.61
CA ASP A 18 -14.39 12.47 -1.46
C ASP A 18 -15.32 13.60 -1.87
N SER A 19 -14.93 14.37 -2.90
CA SER A 19 -15.75 15.46 -3.43
C SER A 19 -17.13 14.99 -3.90
N LYS A 20 -17.21 13.78 -4.47
CA LYS A 20 -18.43 13.15 -4.96
C LYS A 20 -19.26 12.56 -3.82
N MET A 21 -18.61 11.91 -2.87
CA MET A 21 -19.25 11.17 -1.77
C MET A 21 -19.55 12.04 -0.54
N LYS A 22 -19.09 13.30 -0.53
CA LYS A 22 -19.03 14.17 0.66
C LYS A 22 -18.25 13.51 1.81
N GLY A 23 -17.23 12.74 1.44
CA GLY A 23 -16.28 12.11 2.34
C GLY A 23 -15.12 13.04 2.67
N ASN A 24 -14.23 12.57 3.54
CA ASN A 24 -12.96 13.21 3.83
C ASN A 24 -11.97 12.14 4.26
N HIS A 25 -11.06 11.73 3.37
CA HIS A 25 -9.92 10.87 3.67
C HIS A 25 -8.77 11.72 4.25
N ASP A 26 -8.94 12.17 5.48
CA ASP A 26 -7.84 12.64 6.32
C ASP A 26 -6.96 11.46 6.81
N SER A 27 -5.98 11.74 7.68
CA SER A 27 -5.08 10.71 8.19
C SER A 27 -5.81 9.59 8.92
N ASP A 28 -6.83 9.92 9.71
CA ASP A 28 -7.49 8.99 10.61
C ASP A 28 -8.42 8.07 9.82
N THR A 29 -9.24 8.66 8.95
CA THR A 29 -10.13 7.95 8.03
C THR A 29 -9.38 7.11 7.00
N THR A 30 -8.26 7.61 6.46
CA THR A 30 -7.38 6.81 5.58
C THR A 30 -6.86 5.56 6.28
N ILE A 31 -6.47 5.67 7.55
CA ILE A 31 -6.03 4.51 8.34
C ILE A 31 -7.18 3.55 8.62
N ILE A 32 -8.38 4.05 8.92
CA ILE A 32 -9.57 3.20 9.10
C ILE A 32 -9.82 2.36 7.84
N HIS A 33 -9.88 2.99 6.67
CA HIS A 33 -10.06 2.27 5.41
C HIS A 33 -8.92 1.30 5.12
N LEU A 34 -7.67 1.66 5.43
CA LEU A 34 -6.54 0.73 5.29
C LEU A 34 -6.73 -0.55 6.13
N TYR A 35 -7.31 -0.43 7.34
CA TYR A 35 -7.63 -1.60 8.16
C TYR A 35 -8.77 -2.44 7.58
N GLU A 36 -9.74 -1.82 6.91
CA GLU A 36 -10.82 -2.53 6.20
C GLU A 36 -10.24 -3.39 5.08
N GLU A 37 -9.43 -2.80 4.19
CA GLU A 37 -8.81 -3.53 3.07
C GLU A 37 -7.84 -4.63 3.53
N LEU A 38 -7.09 -4.38 4.61
CA LEU A 38 -6.25 -5.42 5.23
C LEU A 38 -7.09 -6.58 5.79
N GLY A 39 -8.30 -6.30 6.28
CA GLY A 39 -9.27 -7.31 6.70
C GLY A 39 -9.74 -8.18 5.54
N GLU A 40 -10.00 -7.57 4.38
CA GLU A 40 -10.40 -8.23 3.14
C GLU A 40 -9.30 -9.18 2.64
N ILE A 41 -8.04 -8.70 2.57
CA ILE A 41 -6.87 -9.53 2.27
C ILE A 41 -6.77 -10.71 3.24
N SER A 42 -6.89 -10.44 4.55
CA SER A 42 -6.78 -11.45 5.59
C SER A 42 -7.86 -12.53 5.43
N ARG A 43 -9.09 -12.13 5.07
CA ARG A 43 -10.21 -13.04 4.81
C ARG A 43 -9.91 -13.96 3.63
N GLN A 44 -9.42 -13.44 2.51
CA GLN A 44 -9.08 -14.22 1.32
C GLN A 44 -8.01 -15.29 1.64
N LEU A 45 -6.91 -14.88 2.28
CA LEU A 45 -5.82 -15.79 2.66
C LEU A 45 -6.25 -16.83 3.70
N TYR A 46 -7.11 -16.44 4.65
CA TYR A 46 -7.64 -17.36 5.65
C TYR A 46 -8.55 -18.41 5.02
N ASN A 47 -9.44 -18.01 4.10
CA ASN A 47 -10.35 -18.93 3.43
C ASN A 47 -9.61 -19.99 2.61
N GLU A 48 -8.56 -19.58 1.89
CA GLU A 48 -7.67 -20.48 1.16
C GLU A 48 -6.97 -21.46 2.12
N LYS A 49 -6.34 -20.94 3.17
CA LYS A 49 -5.60 -21.75 4.16
C LYS A 49 -6.49 -22.80 4.84
N MET A 50 -7.73 -22.45 5.12
CA MET A 50 -8.69 -23.34 5.79
C MET A 50 -9.44 -24.25 4.81
N GLY A 51 -9.22 -24.11 3.50
CA GLY A 51 -9.93 -24.86 2.46
C GLY A 51 -11.45 -24.59 2.45
N ARG A 52 -11.88 -23.43 2.95
CA ARG A 52 -13.30 -23.06 3.03
C ARG A 52 -13.83 -22.61 1.69
N GLU A 53 -13.05 -21.79 0.99
CA GLU A 53 -13.34 -21.26 -0.33
C GLU A 53 -12.06 -21.24 -1.16
N LYS A 54 -12.20 -21.23 -2.48
CA LYS A 54 -11.04 -21.01 -3.36
C LYS A 54 -10.61 -19.56 -3.24
N LEU A 55 -9.30 -19.33 -3.20
CA LEU A 55 -8.73 -17.99 -3.24
C LEU A 55 -9.24 -17.25 -4.49
N ASP A 56 -9.92 -16.14 -4.29
CA ASP A 56 -10.20 -15.21 -5.37
C ASP A 56 -8.97 -14.32 -5.58
N ARG A 57 -8.20 -14.63 -6.63
CA ARG A 57 -6.97 -13.90 -6.96
C ARG A 57 -7.23 -12.51 -7.51
N GLU A 58 -8.38 -12.30 -8.15
CA GLU A 58 -8.75 -11.00 -8.69
C GLU A 58 -9.12 -10.07 -7.53
N ASN A 59 -9.98 -10.54 -6.62
CA ASN A 59 -10.30 -9.83 -5.39
C ASN A 59 -9.04 -9.55 -4.56
N LEU A 60 -8.16 -10.54 -4.34
CA LEU A 60 -6.92 -10.32 -3.59
C LEU A 60 -6.04 -9.23 -4.22
N ALA A 61 -5.95 -9.17 -5.55
CA ALA A 61 -5.18 -8.15 -6.24
C ALA A 61 -5.81 -6.76 -6.12
N GLU A 62 -7.14 -6.68 -6.12
CA GLU A 62 -7.90 -5.46 -5.86
C GLU A 62 -7.61 -4.92 -4.45
N GLU A 63 -7.79 -5.74 -3.39
CA GLU A 63 -7.57 -5.29 -2.01
C GLU A 63 -6.12 -4.84 -1.74
N ILE A 64 -5.14 -5.52 -2.36
CA ILE A 64 -3.73 -5.12 -2.27
C ILE A 64 -3.51 -3.77 -2.95
N SER A 65 -4.19 -3.52 -4.08
CA SER A 65 -4.10 -2.27 -4.81
C SER A 65 -4.75 -1.14 -4.03
N ASP A 66 -5.88 -1.38 -3.36
CA ASP A 66 -6.55 -0.40 -2.50
C ASP A 66 -5.70 -0.04 -1.28
N CYS A 67 -5.11 -1.05 -0.61
CA CYS A 67 -4.12 -0.82 0.43
C CYS A 67 -2.97 0.07 -0.05
N LEU A 68 -2.44 -0.19 -1.25
CA LEU A 68 -1.34 0.60 -1.81
C LEU A 68 -1.79 2.03 -2.10
N LEU A 69 -2.98 2.22 -2.69
CA LEU A 69 -3.52 3.53 -3.01
C LEU A 69 -3.69 4.39 -1.74
N LEU A 70 -4.25 3.80 -0.68
CA LEU A 70 -4.43 4.44 0.62
C LEU A 70 -3.09 4.81 1.27
N LEU A 71 -2.08 3.93 1.21
CA LEU A 71 -0.73 4.22 1.71
C LEU A 71 -0.05 5.36 0.95
N LEU A 72 -0.22 5.41 -0.38
CA LEU A 72 0.33 6.47 -1.21
C LEU A 72 -0.37 7.82 -0.94
N HIS A 73 -1.70 7.82 -0.77
CA HIS A 73 -2.43 9.01 -0.33
C HIS A 73 -1.99 9.48 1.05
N LEU A 74 -1.91 8.56 2.01
CA LEU A 74 -1.41 8.86 3.36
C LEU A 74 -0.01 9.48 3.32
N SER A 75 0.89 8.94 2.49
CA SER A 75 2.23 9.52 2.33
C SER A 75 2.19 10.96 1.80
N LYS A 76 1.22 11.30 0.95
CA LYS A 76 1.02 12.69 0.48
C LYS A 76 0.39 13.61 1.51
N LEU A 77 -0.44 13.10 2.41
CA LEU A 77 -0.96 13.91 3.53
C LEU A 77 0.16 14.41 4.46
N TYR A 78 1.29 13.69 4.51
CA TYR A 78 2.47 14.02 5.32
C TYR A 78 3.68 14.52 4.52
N ASP A 79 3.50 14.83 3.23
CA ASP A 79 4.58 15.31 2.34
C ASP A 79 5.81 14.38 2.26
N PHE A 80 5.58 13.06 2.31
CA PHE A 80 6.65 12.06 2.16
C PHE A 80 6.90 11.70 0.69
N ASP A 81 8.18 11.65 0.32
CA ASP A 81 8.67 11.03 -0.91
C ASP A 81 8.88 9.53 -0.63
N ILE A 82 7.89 8.71 -1.00
CA ILE A 82 7.88 7.30 -0.61
C ILE A 82 9.00 6.52 -1.31
N GLU A 83 9.39 6.93 -2.52
CA GLU A 83 10.50 6.30 -3.24
C GLU A 83 11.81 6.52 -2.51
N LYS A 84 12.07 7.76 -2.08
CA LYS A 84 13.23 8.09 -1.25
C LYS A 84 13.20 7.32 0.07
N GLU A 85 12.06 7.24 0.74
CA GLU A 85 11.96 6.52 2.02
C GLU A 85 12.15 5.01 1.87
N ILE A 86 11.67 4.40 0.79
CA ILE A 86 11.94 2.99 0.46
C ILE A 86 13.43 2.78 0.20
N LYS A 87 14.08 3.65 -0.57
CA LYS A 87 15.54 3.58 -0.82
C LYS A 87 16.33 3.68 0.49
N ASN A 88 15.97 4.63 1.36
CA ASN A 88 16.58 4.76 2.69
C ASN A 88 16.40 3.49 3.52
N LYS A 89 15.20 2.90 3.50
CA LYS A 89 14.91 1.67 4.23
C LYS A 89 15.75 0.49 3.73
N ILE A 90 15.97 0.38 2.42
CA ILE A 90 16.83 -0.65 1.83
C ILE A 90 18.27 -0.50 2.32
N GLU A 91 18.82 0.71 2.36
CA GLU A 91 20.17 0.95 2.89
C GLU A 91 20.30 0.60 4.38
N ILE A 92 19.27 0.91 5.18
CA ILE A 92 19.21 0.48 6.59
C ILE A 92 19.21 -1.05 6.70
N LEU A 93 18.47 -1.75 5.84
CA LEU A 93 18.43 -3.22 5.84
C LEU A 93 19.78 -3.81 5.42
N LYS A 94 20.47 -3.22 4.44
CA LYS A 94 21.86 -3.61 4.07
C LYS A 94 22.82 -3.50 5.24
N GLN A 95 22.70 -2.43 6.02
CA GLN A 95 23.53 -2.22 7.20
C GLN A 95 23.20 -3.19 8.34
N ARG A 96 21.93 -3.57 8.50
CA ARG A 96 21.46 -4.49 9.53
C ARG A 96 21.78 -5.95 9.23
N HIS A 97 21.70 -6.37 7.97
CA HIS A 97 21.90 -7.75 7.53
C HIS A 97 23.13 -7.85 6.62
N LYS A 98 24.32 -7.59 7.19
CA LYS A 98 25.60 -7.61 6.46
C LYS A 98 26.02 -9.02 6.01
N ASP A 99 25.38 -10.04 6.56
CA ASP A 99 25.58 -11.46 6.27
C ASP A 99 24.91 -11.91 4.96
N LEU A 100 23.99 -11.11 4.42
CA LEU A 100 23.33 -11.40 3.16
C LEU A 100 24.19 -10.99 1.95
N ASP A 101 24.09 -11.78 0.87
CA ASP A 101 24.70 -11.44 -0.41
C ASP A 101 23.82 -10.47 -1.21
N TRP A 102 23.96 -9.18 -0.89
CA TRP A 102 23.22 -8.09 -1.54
C TRP A 102 23.49 -7.94 -3.03
N LYS A 103 24.59 -8.53 -3.56
CA LYS A 103 24.90 -8.48 -4.99
C LYS A 103 23.87 -9.26 -5.82
N LYS A 104 23.19 -10.24 -5.23
CA LYS A 104 22.12 -11.03 -5.88
C LYS A 104 20.84 -10.26 -6.14
N ILE A 105 20.67 -9.07 -5.56
CA ILE A 105 19.45 -8.27 -5.60
C ILE A 105 19.63 -7.02 -6.50
N SER A 106 20.81 -6.85 -7.10
CA SER A 106 21.05 -5.77 -8.07
C SER A 106 20.19 -6.00 -9.32
N LEU A 107 19.18 -5.16 -9.52
CA LEU A 107 18.32 -5.14 -10.71
C LEU A 107 19.03 -4.51 -11.91
#